data_AF-A0A1R0KI93-F1
#
_entry.id   AF-A0A1R0KI93-F1
#
_cell.length_a   1.000
_cell.length_b   1.000
_cell.length_c   1.000
_cell.angle_alpha   90.00
_cell.angle_beta   90.00
_cell.angle_gamma   90.00
#
_symmetry.space_group_name_H-M   'P 1'
#
loop_
_entity.id
_entity.type
_entity.pdbx_description
1 polymer ?
#
loop_
_entity_poly.entity_id
_entity_poly.type
_entity_poly.pdbx_seq_one_letter_code
_entity_poly.pdbx_strand_id
1 'polypeptide(L)'
;MTVEVRLLGPVELAVDGVPATPGGLRPRAVLAVLAASGGAPVSAGKLAEAIYSDTGKPASRSTVQVHVHNLRQTLGPYGESLRHGTAGYQLLGVRADLREAEDRIGRARAAEQARDTGGAAAGYRRALEVWRGPFCADLPDHTALDPARTLYEGMRWEALEARIAADLRAGDVPGLVRELEELVADHPLRERFWGQLMVALYQDGRQAEALDRFRQARRVLAEEAGVDPGPALRELERAVLAHAGTATLLRVAAPGAAGSGQPALTWVDGVGRARLRELPTLGRLVIGRDASADIALRHDGAVSREHAGITVEAGDPVLTDLGSRNGTFHNGERITGPVPLVPGDLVRCGDTVLAVTNGGAPVSAVDGTTRS
;
A
#
# COMPACT_ATOMS: atom_id res chain seq x y z
N MET A 1 -8.82 4.19 -32.69
CA MET A 1 -8.72 2.72 -32.63
C MET A 1 -8.23 2.29 -31.27
N THR A 2 -9.14 2.28 -30.29
CA THR A 2 -8.84 2.08 -28.86
C THR A 2 -9.98 1.40 -28.12
N VAL A 3 -9.66 0.42 -27.27
CA VAL A 3 -10.57 -0.15 -26.28
C VAL A 3 -10.24 0.46 -24.92
N GLU A 4 -11.24 1.00 -24.24
CA GLU A 4 -11.11 1.59 -22.90
C GLU A 4 -12.04 0.87 -21.93
N VAL A 5 -11.49 0.44 -20.80
CA VAL A 5 -12.22 -0.19 -19.70
C VAL A 5 -12.07 0.69 -18.48
N ARG A 6 -13.19 1.04 -17.84
CA ARG A 6 -13.19 1.87 -16.64
C ARG A 6 -13.78 1.10 -15.48
N LEU A 7 -13.00 0.91 -14.42
CA LEU A 7 -13.32 0.10 -13.24
C LEU A 7 -13.32 0.93 -11.95
N LEU A 8 -12.81 2.17 -11.95
CA LEU A 8 -12.83 3.07 -10.78
C LEU A 8 -14.18 3.80 -10.72
N GLY A 9 -15.24 3.05 -10.41
CA GLY A 9 -16.63 3.45 -10.54
C GLY A 9 -17.46 2.28 -11.09
N PRO A 10 -18.66 2.53 -11.63
CA PRO A 10 -19.38 1.52 -12.41
C PRO A 10 -18.54 1.01 -13.59
N VAL A 11 -18.64 -0.29 -13.88
CA VAL A 11 -17.92 -0.92 -14.99
C VAL A 11 -18.39 -0.32 -16.30
N GLU A 12 -17.46 0.29 -17.04
CA GLU A 12 -17.71 0.80 -18.38
C GLU A 12 -16.73 0.22 -19.39
N LEU A 13 -17.23 -0.04 -20.60
CA LEU A 13 -16.44 -0.39 -21.78
C LEU A 13 -16.77 0.61 -22.88
N ALA A 14 -15.74 1.19 -23.50
CA ALA A 14 -15.88 1.95 -24.73
C ALA A 14 -14.96 1.36 -25.81
N VAL A 15 -15.52 1.21 -27.01
CA VAL A 15 -14.78 0.77 -28.20
C VAL A 15 -14.80 1.93 -29.19
N ASP A 16 -13.62 2.47 -29.49
CA ASP A 16 -13.50 3.67 -30.34
C ASP A 16 -14.32 4.87 -29.84
N GLY A 17 -14.38 5.03 -28.52
CA GLY A 17 -15.15 6.08 -27.86
C GLY A 17 -16.66 5.83 -27.83
N VAL A 18 -17.15 4.74 -28.43
CA VAL A 18 -18.56 4.35 -28.40
C VAL A 18 -18.82 3.45 -27.19
N PRO A 19 -19.78 3.78 -26.30
CA PRO A 19 -20.15 2.91 -25.20
C PRO A 19 -20.58 1.52 -25.67
N ALA A 20 -19.97 0.49 -25.10
CA ALA A 20 -20.18 -0.92 -25.42
C ALA A 20 -20.27 -1.81 -24.17
N THR A 21 -20.54 -1.23 -22.99
CA THR A 21 -20.63 -1.98 -21.73
C THR A 21 -21.63 -3.14 -21.83
N PRO A 22 -21.23 -4.38 -21.45
CA PRO A 22 -22.16 -5.52 -21.45
C PRO A 22 -23.40 -5.25 -20.60
N GLY A 23 -24.59 -5.66 -21.04
CA GLY A 23 -25.84 -5.36 -20.31
C GLY A 23 -26.00 -6.08 -18.96
N GLY A 24 -25.50 -7.32 -18.84
CA GLY A 24 -25.65 -8.14 -17.63
C GLY A 24 -24.48 -8.04 -16.64
N LEU A 25 -24.75 -8.25 -15.36
CA LEU A 25 -23.73 -8.22 -14.29
C LEU A 25 -22.63 -9.27 -14.50
N ARG A 26 -23.00 -10.51 -14.87
CA ARG A 26 -22.04 -11.61 -15.11
C ARG A 26 -21.01 -11.31 -16.20
N PRO A 27 -21.38 -10.88 -17.43
CA PRO A 27 -20.37 -10.50 -18.43
C PRO A 27 -19.58 -9.25 -18.04
N ARG A 28 -20.14 -8.30 -17.26
CA ARG A 28 -19.36 -7.19 -16.69
C ARG A 28 -18.33 -7.67 -15.68
N ALA A 29 -18.67 -8.62 -14.80
CA ALA A 29 -17.73 -9.21 -13.85
C ALA A 29 -16.57 -9.92 -14.56
N VAL A 30 -16.84 -10.67 -15.63
CA VAL A 30 -15.80 -11.28 -16.47
C VAL A 30 -14.88 -10.22 -17.07
N LEU A 31 -15.43 -9.15 -17.65
CA LEU A 31 -14.65 -8.03 -18.18
C LEU A 31 -13.80 -7.38 -17.08
N ALA A 32 -14.39 -7.10 -15.92
CA ALA A 32 -13.72 -6.45 -14.79
C ALA A 32 -12.56 -7.29 -14.26
N VAL A 33 -12.73 -8.59 -14.05
CA VAL A 33 -11.65 -9.49 -13.59
C VAL A 33 -10.51 -9.54 -14.61
N LEU A 34 -10.82 -9.60 -15.90
CA LEU A 34 -9.79 -9.62 -16.95
C LEU A 34 -9.04 -8.30 -17.04
N ALA A 35 -9.74 -7.16 -17.00
CA ALA A 35 -9.13 -5.84 -17.06
C ALA A 35 -8.31 -5.53 -15.79
N ALA A 36 -8.81 -5.90 -14.60
CA ALA A 36 -8.09 -5.77 -13.33
C ALA A 36 -6.84 -6.65 -13.24
N SER A 37 -6.74 -7.70 -14.08
CA SER A 37 -5.53 -8.54 -14.15
C SER A 37 -4.40 -7.92 -14.97
N GLY A 38 -4.60 -6.75 -15.59
CA GLY A 38 -3.53 -6.00 -16.26
C GLY A 38 -2.85 -6.77 -17.41
N GLY A 39 -3.57 -7.71 -18.03
CA GLY A 39 -3.03 -8.61 -19.06
C GLY A 39 -2.41 -9.92 -18.55
N ALA A 40 -2.34 -10.14 -17.24
CA ALA A 40 -2.00 -11.43 -16.68
C ALA A 40 -3.08 -12.49 -17.02
N PRO A 41 -2.71 -13.77 -17.21
CA PRO A 41 -3.66 -14.83 -17.50
C PRO A 41 -4.58 -15.12 -16.32
N VAL A 42 -5.89 -15.21 -16.60
CA VAL A 42 -6.93 -15.56 -15.65
C VAL A 42 -7.48 -16.94 -16.00
N SER A 43 -7.39 -17.87 -15.05
CA SER A 43 -7.88 -19.23 -15.26
C SER A 43 -9.39 -19.26 -15.51
N ALA A 44 -9.87 -20.27 -16.24
CA ALA A 44 -11.30 -20.49 -16.42
C ALA A 44 -12.04 -20.71 -15.08
N GLY A 45 -11.36 -21.25 -14.06
CA GLY A 45 -11.91 -21.41 -12.71
C GLY A 45 -12.14 -20.06 -12.02
N LYS A 46 -11.19 -19.14 -12.09
CA LYS A 46 -11.35 -17.80 -11.52
C LYS A 46 -12.43 -16.98 -12.24
N LEU A 47 -12.54 -17.13 -13.56
CA LEU A 47 -13.66 -16.53 -14.31
C LEU A 47 -15.00 -17.18 -13.95
N ALA A 48 -15.02 -18.49 -13.70
CA ALA A 48 -16.20 -19.20 -13.24
C ALA A 48 -16.70 -18.67 -11.89
N GLU A 49 -15.80 -18.45 -10.94
CA GLU A 49 -16.11 -17.82 -9.64
C GLU A 49 -16.71 -16.42 -9.82
N ALA A 50 -16.15 -15.60 -10.71
CA ALA A 50 -16.66 -14.26 -10.98
C ALA A 50 -18.10 -14.25 -11.54
N ILE A 51 -18.50 -15.29 -12.27
CA ILE A 51 -19.84 -15.41 -12.88
C ILE A 51 -20.91 -15.82 -11.85
N TYR A 52 -20.52 -16.57 -10.81
CA TYR A 52 -21.45 -17.23 -9.88
C TYR A 52 -21.21 -16.94 -8.40
N SER A 53 -20.50 -15.85 -8.09
CA SER A 53 -20.23 -15.35 -6.72
C SER A 53 -21.46 -15.39 -5.80
N ASP A 54 -22.66 -15.21 -6.36
CA ASP A 54 -23.89 -15.00 -5.60
C ASP A 54 -24.72 -16.30 -5.41
N THR A 55 -24.27 -17.43 -5.97
CA THR A 55 -25.10 -18.66 -6.04
C THR A 55 -24.46 -19.90 -5.44
N GLY A 56 -23.16 -19.86 -5.10
CA GLY A 56 -22.43 -21.01 -4.55
C GLY A 56 -22.30 -22.21 -5.49
N LYS A 57 -22.74 -22.11 -6.76
CA LYS A 57 -22.62 -23.18 -7.75
C LYS A 57 -21.32 -23.03 -8.54
N PRO A 58 -20.54 -24.10 -8.73
CA PRO A 58 -19.39 -24.05 -9.62
C PRO A 58 -19.85 -23.82 -11.07
N ALA A 59 -19.34 -22.79 -11.73
CA ALA A 59 -19.63 -22.58 -13.14
C ALA A 59 -19.07 -23.74 -13.98
N SER A 60 -19.81 -24.16 -15.00
CA SER A 60 -19.24 -25.00 -16.03
C SER A 60 -18.25 -24.20 -16.87
N ARG A 61 -17.18 -24.86 -17.36
CA ARG A 61 -16.27 -24.27 -18.36
C ARG A 61 -17.02 -23.77 -19.60
N SER A 62 -18.13 -24.41 -19.97
CA SER A 62 -18.98 -23.98 -21.08
C SER A 62 -19.64 -22.61 -20.84
N THR A 63 -20.01 -22.28 -19.60
CA THR A 63 -20.58 -20.97 -19.27
C THR A 63 -19.54 -19.85 -19.44
N VAL A 64 -18.31 -20.09 -18.98
CA VAL A 64 -17.19 -19.15 -19.17
C VAL A 64 -16.95 -18.89 -20.67
N GLN A 65 -16.94 -19.95 -21.49
CA GLN A 65 -16.76 -19.84 -22.94
C GLN A 65 -17.85 -18.99 -23.59
N VAL A 66 -19.11 -19.11 -23.18
CA VAL A 66 -20.22 -18.28 -23.68
C VAL A 66 -20.00 -16.81 -23.35
N HIS A 67 -19.66 -16.48 -22.10
CA HIS A 67 -19.41 -15.08 -21.72
C HIS A 67 -18.19 -14.49 -22.42
N VAL A 68 -17.11 -15.26 -22.58
CA VAL A 68 -15.92 -14.85 -23.35
C VAL A 68 -16.28 -14.64 -24.81
N HIS A 69 -17.05 -15.54 -25.42
CA HIS A 69 -17.50 -15.38 -26.81
C HIS A 69 -18.31 -14.10 -26.99
N ASN A 70 -19.29 -13.86 -26.13
CA ASN A 70 -20.11 -12.65 -26.18
C ASN A 70 -19.26 -11.38 -25.99
N LEU A 71 -18.29 -11.41 -25.07
CA LEU A 71 -17.39 -10.28 -24.85
C LEU A 71 -16.51 -10.01 -26.09
N ARG A 72 -16.05 -11.05 -26.81
CA ARG A 72 -15.35 -10.88 -28.10
C ARG A 72 -16.23 -10.21 -29.15
N GLN A 73 -17.51 -10.56 -29.21
CA GLN A 73 -18.46 -9.91 -30.12
C GLN A 73 -18.67 -8.44 -29.74
N THR A 74 -18.78 -8.13 -28.45
CA THR A 74 -18.87 -6.75 -27.95
C THR A 74 -17.62 -5.92 -28.29
N LEU A 75 -16.43 -6.52 -28.27
CA LEU A 75 -15.18 -5.87 -28.67
C LEU A 75 -15.06 -5.69 -30.19
N GLY A 76 -15.92 -6.33 -30.99
CA GLY A 76 -15.93 -6.21 -32.45
C GLY A 76 -14.57 -6.54 -33.07
N PRO A 77 -13.97 -5.63 -33.88
CA PRO A 77 -12.65 -5.83 -34.47
C PRO A 77 -11.53 -6.07 -33.45
N TYR A 78 -11.70 -5.67 -32.19
CA TYR A 78 -10.74 -5.86 -31.11
C TYR A 78 -10.95 -7.17 -30.34
N GLY A 79 -11.80 -8.08 -30.82
CA GLY A 79 -12.01 -9.39 -30.19
C GLY A 79 -10.71 -10.20 -29.99
N GLU A 80 -9.69 -9.96 -30.83
CA GLU A 80 -8.36 -10.56 -30.72
C GLU A 80 -7.55 -10.10 -29.50
N SER A 81 -7.94 -8.99 -28.86
CA SER A 81 -7.41 -8.56 -27.57
C SER A 81 -7.74 -9.54 -26.46
N LEU A 82 -8.85 -10.28 -26.56
CA LEU A 82 -9.25 -11.30 -25.60
C LEU A 82 -8.72 -12.67 -26.02
N ARG A 83 -7.50 -12.97 -25.60
CA ARG A 83 -6.78 -14.20 -25.96
C ARG A 83 -7.09 -15.34 -25.00
N HIS A 84 -6.97 -16.56 -25.52
CA HIS A 84 -7.05 -17.78 -24.72
C HIS A 84 -5.77 -18.58 -24.94
N GLY A 85 -5.09 -18.93 -23.85
CA GLY A 85 -3.87 -19.73 -23.84
C GLY A 85 -3.94 -20.82 -22.78
N THR A 86 -2.83 -21.53 -22.58
CA THR A 86 -2.74 -22.66 -21.64
C THR A 86 -3.02 -22.25 -20.19
N ALA A 87 -2.66 -21.03 -19.80
CA ALA A 87 -2.89 -20.48 -18.47
C ALA A 87 -4.29 -19.86 -18.27
N GLY A 88 -5.13 -19.79 -19.31
CA GLY A 88 -6.47 -19.21 -19.27
C GLY A 88 -6.66 -18.05 -20.24
N TYR A 89 -7.43 -17.05 -19.84
CA TYR A 89 -7.85 -15.91 -20.67
C TYR A 89 -7.09 -14.64 -20.31
N GLN A 90 -6.76 -13.82 -21.31
CA GLN A 90 -6.04 -12.57 -21.16
C GLN A 90 -6.71 -11.47 -21.98
N LEU A 91 -6.83 -10.28 -21.40
CA LEU A 91 -7.25 -9.09 -22.12
C LEU A 91 -6.03 -8.18 -22.32
N LEU A 92 -5.61 -8.00 -23.57
CA LEU A 92 -4.38 -7.29 -23.95
C LEU A 92 -4.68 -6.09 -24.84
N GLY A 93 -3.83 -5.06 -24.77
CA GLY A 93 -3.93 -3.87 -25.63
C GLY A 93 -5.15 -2.99 -25.34
N VAL A 94 -5.72 -3.11 -24.15
CA VAL A 94 -6.81 -2.24 -23.66
C VAL A 94 -6.24 -1.14 -22.76
N ARG A 95 -6.84 0.04 -22.80
CA ARG A 95 -6.58 1.08 -21.81
C ARG A 95 -7.49 0.86 -20.61
N ALA A 96 -6.93 0.89 -19.41
CA ALA A 96 -7.68 0.78 -18.18
C ALA A 96 -7.43 2.02 -17.30
N ASP A 97 -8.48 2.58 -16.73
CA ASP A 97 -8.39 3.69 -15.78
C ASP A 97 -7.56 3.35 -14.53
N LEU A 98 -7.46 2.07 -14.19
CA LEU A 98 -6.54 1.52 -13.19
C LEU A 98 -5.08 1.94 -13.42
N ARG A 99 -4.60 1.78 -14.65
CA ARG A 99 -3.21 2.10 -14.98
C ARG A 99 -2.97 3.60 -14.96
N GLU A 100 -3.97 4.36 -15.40
CA GLU A 100 -3.94 5.81 -15.33
C GLU A 100 -3.87 6.31 -13.88
N ALA A 101 -4.64 5.72 -12.96
CA ALA A 101 -4.56 6.01 -11.53
C ALA A 101 -3.17 5.69 -10.95
N GLU A 102 -2.62 4.51 -11.24
CA GLU A 102 -1.25 4.11 -10.83
C GLU A 102 -0.21 5.12 -11.31
N ASP A 103 -0.24 5.48 -12.59
CA ASP A 103 0.74 6.40 -13.18
C ASP A 103 0.59 7.83 -12.60
N ARG A 104 -0.65 8.31 -12.38
CA ARG A 104 -0.91 9.64 -11.78
C ARG A 104 -0.45 9.67 -10.31
N ILE A 105 -0.73 8.63 -9.52
CA ILE A 105 -0.27 8.50 -8.14
C ILE A 105 1.27 8.43 -8.09
N GLY A 106 1.89 7.66 -8.98
CA GLY A 106 3.35 7.56 -9.07
C GLY A 106 4.02 8.91 -9.33
N ARG A 107 3.44 9.75 -10.21
CA ARG A 107 3.92 11.11 -10.46
C ARG A 107 3.73 12.03 -9.26
N ALA A 108 2.60 11.93 -8.56
CA ALA A 108 2.34 12.72 -7.35
C ALA A 108 3.34 12.36 -6.21
N ARG A 109 3.62 11.06 -6.03
CA ARG A 109 4.65 10.57 -5.10
C ARG A 109 6.04 11.09 -5.47
N ALA A 110 6.38 11.13 -6.76
CA ALA A 110 7.66 11.68 -7.20
C ALA A 110 7.80 13.18 -6.89
N ALA A 111 6.72 13.97 -7.08
CA ALA A 111 6.69 15.37 -6.68
C ALA A 111 6.86 15.55 -5.16
N GLU A 112 6.21 14.69 -4.36
CA GLU A 112 6.35 14.68 -2.90
C GLU A 112 7.79 14.37 -2.47
N GLN A 113 8.44 13.38 -3.08
CA GLN A 113 9.85 13.05 -2.83
C GLN A 113 10.80 14.19 -3.21
N ALA A 114 10.47 14.93 -4.26
CA ALA A 114 11.18 16.15 -4.67
C ALA A 114 10.88 17.36 -3.75
N ARG A 115 10.05 17.21 -2.73
CA ARG A 115 9.54 18.26 -1.84
C ARG A 115 8.77 19.38 -2.58
N ASP A 116 8.29 19.10 -3.79
CA ASP A 116 7.36 19.96 -4.51
C ASP A 116 5.95 19.76 -3.94
N THR A 117 5.66 20.50 -2.87
CA THR A 117 4.37 20.38 -2.16
C THR A 117 3.18 20.75 -3.04
N GLY A 118 3.32 21.80 -3.87
CA GLY A 118 2.26 22.23 -4.78
C GLY A 118 2.01 21.22 -5.90
N GLY A 119 3.08 20.71 -6.51
CA GLY A 119 3.00 19.65 -7.51
C GLY A 119 2.43 18.34 -6.96
N ALA A 120 2.79 17.97 -5.72
CA ALA A 120 2.23 16.80 -5.05
C ALA A 120 0.72 16.94 -4.82
N ALA A 121 0.26 18.05 -4.25
CA ALA A 121 -1.16 18.31 -4.01
C ALA A 121 -1.98 18.28 -5.30
N ALA A 122 -1.53 18.99 -6.33
CA ALA A 122 -2.17 19.02 -7.64
C ALA A 122 -2.14 17.64 -8.33
N GLY A 123 -1.04 16.90 -8.18
CA GLY A 123 -0.87 15.55 -8.72
C GLY A 123 -1.85 14.56 -8.11
N TYR A 124 -1.95 14.51 -6.77
CA TYR A 124 -2.90 13.62 -6.10
C TYR A 124 -4.35 14.01 -6.39
N ARG A 125 -4.69 15.31 -6.48
CA ARG A 125 -6.04 15.76 -6.85
C ARG A 125 -6.44 15.24 -8.23
N ARG A 126 -5.56 15.39 -9.23
CA ARG A 126 -5.77 14.82 -10.57
C ARG A 126 -5.82 13.30 -10.55
N ALA A 127 -5.06 12.63 -9.69
CA ALA A 127 -5.13 11.17 -9.57
C ALA A 127 -6.52 10.73 -9.07
N LEU A 128 -7.07 11.41 -8.06
CA LEU A 128 -8.37 11.10 -7.49
C LEU A 128 -9.54 11.33 -8.44
N GLU A 129 -9.42 12.27 -9.40
CA GLU A 129 -10.43 12.50 -10.45
C GLU A 129 -10.69 11.28 -11.35
N VAL A 130 -9.78 10.30 -11.39
CA VAL A 130 -9.99 9.06 -12.15
C VAL A 130 -11.10 8.21 -11.52
N TRP A 131 -11.27 8.29 -10.19
CA TRP A 131 -12.37 7.61 -9.50
C TRP A 131 -13.68 8.36 -9.69
N ARG A 132 -14.65 7.66 -10.30
CA ARG A 132 -16.04 8.11 -10.48
C ARG A 132 -16.97 7.56 -9.39
N GLY A 133 -16.42 6.76 -8.50
CA GLY A 133 -17.12 6.05 -7.42
C GLY A 133 -16.25 4.91 -6.89
N PRO A 134 -16.81 4.05 -6.02
CA PRO A 134 -16.16 2.83 -5.60
C PRO A 134 -15.78 1.94 -6.79
N PHE A 135 -14.70 1.18 -6.66
CA PHE A 135 -14.24 0.20 -7.63
C PHE A 135 -15.37 -0.77 -7.98
N CYS A 136 -15.68 -0.91 -9.28
CA CYS A 136 -16.79 -1.69 -9.80
C CYS A 136 -18.08 -1.50 -8.99
N ALA A 137 -18.55 -0.25 -8.87
CA ALA A 137 -19.66 0.14 -8.01
C ALA A 137 -20.99 -0.60 -8.31
N ASP A 138 -21.18 -1.08 -9.54
CA ASP A 138 -22.32 -1.88 -9.96
C ASP A 138 -22.17 -3.39 -9.69
N LEU A 139 -21.03 -3.80 -9.12
CA LEU A 139 -20.68 -5.19 -8.79
C LEU A 139 -20.19 -5.33 -7.34
N PRO A 140 -20.90 -4.82 -6.30
CA PRO A 140 -20.39 -4.82 -4.92
C PRO A 140 -20.20 -6.24 -4.34
N ASP A 141 -21.05 -7.19 -4.69
CA ASP A 141 -21.09 -8.54 -4.09
C ASP A 141 -20.22 -9.59 -4.83
N HIS A 142 -19.52 -9.18 -5.89
CA HIS A 142 -18.69 -10.08 -6.70
C HIS A 142 -17.30 -10.30 -6.07
N THR A 143 -17.19 -11.30 -5.19
CA THR A 143 -15.98 -11.58 -4.39
C THR A 143 -14.70 -11.86 -5.18
N ALA A 144 -14.81 -12.34 -6.42
CA ALA A 144 -13.67 -12.51 -7.32
C ALA A 144 -12.90 -11.20 -7.61
N LEU A 145 -13.55 -10.05 -7.36
CA LEU A 145 -12.98 -8.71 -7.49
C LEU A 145 -12.40 -8.17 -6.17
N ASP A 146 -12.62 -8.82 -5.03
CA ASP A 146 -12.21 -8.32 -3.71
C ASP A 146 -10.72 -7.98 -3.59
N PRO A 147 -9.78 -8.78 -4.16
CA PRO A 147 -8.36 -8.40 -4.13
C PRO A 147 -8.10 -7.08 -4.86
N ALA A 148 -8.71 -6.88 -6.03
CA ALA A 148 -8.55 -5.65 -6.81
C ALA A 148 -9.29 -4.48 -6.14
N ARG A 149 -10.49 -4.71 -5.60
CA ARG A 149 -11.27 -3.74 -4.84
C ARG A 149 -10.45 -3.23 -3.64
N THR A 150 -9.89 -4.14 -2.86
CA THR A 150 -9.08 -3.81 -1.68
C THR A 150 -7.87 -2.98 -2.08
N LEU A 151 -7.16 -3.39 -3.15
CA LEU A 151 -6.00 -2.66 -3.66
C LEU A 151 -6.36 -1.24 -4.11
N TYR A 152 -7.33 -1.09 -5.02
CA TYR A 152 -7.63 0.21 -5.63
C TYR A 152 -8.41 1.15 -4.70
N GLU A 153 -9.24 0.64 -3.80
CA GLU A 153 -9.81 1.48 -2.74
C GLU A 153 -8.73 1.88 -1.73
N GLY A 154 -7.82 0.98 -1.36
CA GLY A 154 -6.65 1.31 -0.53
C GLY A 154 -5.82 2.43 -1.14
N MET A 155 -5.49 2.32 -2.44
CA MET A 155 -4.78 3.36 -3.18
C MET A 155 -5.53 4.69 -3.22
N ARG A 156 -6.86 4.66 -3.37
CA ARG A 156 -7.69 5.87 -3.32
C ARG A 156 -7.57 6.56 -1.97
N TRP A 157 -7.65 5.80 -0.88
CA TRP A 157 -7.52 6.33 0.47
C TRP A 157 -6.13 6.91 0.73
N GLU A 158 -5.07 6.18 0.38
CA GLU A 158 -3.70 6.67 0.48
C GLU A 158 -3.50 7.97 -0.29
N ALA A 159 -4.03 8.04 -1.52
CA ALA A 159 -3.93 9.25 -2.35
C ALA A 159 -4.71 10.43 -1.73
N LEU A 160 -5.88 10.18 -1.13
CA LEU A 160 -6.66 11.22 -0.45
C LEU A 160 -5.93 11.74 0.79
N GLU A 161 -5.41 10.85 1.63
CA GLU A 161 -4.64 11.18 2.82
C GLU A 161 -3.36 11.94 2.45
N ALA A 162 -2.67 11.53 1.38
CA ALA A 162 -1.48 12.21 0.88
C ALA A 162 -1.78 13.58 0.27
N ARG A 163 -2.91 13.71 -0.44
CA ARG A 163 -3.39 15.01 -0.90
C ARG A 163 -3.64 15.96 0.26
N ILE A 164 -4.32 15.51 1.32
CA ILE A 164 -4.57 16.35 2.52
C ILE A 164 -3.27 16.78 3.16
N ALA A 165 -2.33 15.86 3.33
CA ALA A 165 -1.04 16.18 3.92
C ALA A 165 -0.24 17.18 3.07
N ALA A 166 -0.34 17.10 1.74
CA ALA A 166 0.24 18.08 0.85
C ALA A 166 -0.45 19.44 0.95
N ASP A 167 -1.78 19.47 1.01
CA ASP A 167 -2.59 20.68 1.22
C ASP A 167 -2.23 21.36 2.57
N LEU A 168 -2.11 20.60 3.66
CA LEU A 168 -1.68 21.09 4.99
C LEU A 168 -0.25 21.63 4.99
N ARG A 169 0.65 21.07 4.17
CA ARG A 169 2.03 21.56 4.01
C ARG A 169 2.08 22.83 3.15
N ALA A 170 1.21 22.94 2.15
CA ALA A 170 1.12 24.13 1.30
C ALA A 170 0.60 25.34 2.10
N GLY A 171 -0.28 25.09 3.07
CA GLY A 171 -0.91 26.11 3.91
C GLY A 171 -2.10 26.77 3.23
N ASP A 172 -3.04 27.26 4.04
CA ASP A 172 -4.19 28.10 3.67
C ASP A 172 -5.00 27.58 2.47
N VAL A 173 -5.42 26.31 2.52
CA VAL A 173 -6.34 25.72 1.53
C VAL A 173 -7.79 26.02 1.94
N PRO A 174 -8.53 26.85 1.18
CA PRO A 174 -9.88 27.24 1.55
C PRO A 174 -10.80 26.03 1.71
N GLY A 175 -11.48 25.94 2.85
CA GLY A 175 -12.46 24.90 3.12
C GLY A 175 -11.90 23.53 3.52
N LEU A 176 -10.58 23.39 3.69
CA LEU A 176 -9.96 22.11 4.09
C LEU A 176 -10.47 21.59 5.44
N VAL A 177 -10.70 22.47 6.42
CA VAL A 177 -11.30 22.10 7.71
C VAL A 177 -12.69 21.48 7.52
N ARG A 178 -13.54 22.10 6.70
CA ARG A 178 -14.89 21.59 6.42
C ARG A 178 -14.84 20.24 5.72
N GLU A 179 -13.96 20.09 4.72
CA GLU A 179 -13.76 18.81 4.04
C GLU A 179 -13.31 17.71 5.02
N LEU A 180 -12.38 18.03 5.93
CA LEU A 180 -11.92 17.10 6.96
C LEU A 180 -13.02 16.75 7.98
N GLU A 181 -13.89 17.71 8.31
CA GLU A 181 -15.07 17.47 9.16
C GLU A 181 -16.05 16.48 8.51
N GLU A 182 -16.28 16.59 7.21
CA GLU A 182 -17.10 15.63 6.44
C GLU A 182 -16.42 14.25 6.42
N LEU A 183 -15.11 14.19 6.17
CA LEU A 183 -14.36 12.93 6.12
C LEU A 183 -14.33 12.19 7.47
N VAL A 184 -14.20 12.87 8.60
CA VAL A 184 -14.25 12.21 9.91
C VAL A 184 -15.66 11.77 10.29
N ALA A 185 -16.70 12.45 9.78
CA ALA A 185 -18.08 12.03 9.98
C ALA A 185 -18.43 10.78 9.17
N ASP A 186 -17.97 10.72 7.91
CA ASP A 186 -18.21 9.58 7.01
C ASP A 186 -17.30 8.38 7.31
N HIS A 187 -16.09 8.64 7.84
CA HIS A 187 -15.08 7.62 8.12
C HIS A 187 -14.51 7.75 9.55
N PRO A 188 -15.35 7.60 10.59
CA PRO A 188 -14.97 7.83 11.99
C PRO A 188 -13.81 6.95 12.48
N LEU A 189 -13.66 5.73 11.96
CA LEU A 189 -12.59 4.80 12.34
C LEU A 189 -11.24 5.10 11.66
N ARG A 190 -11.18 6.06 10.73
CA ARG A 190 -9.91 6.49 10.11
C ARG A 190 -9.25 7.59 10.94
N GLU A 191 -8.49 7.17 11.96
CA GLU A 191 -7.69 8.04 12.85
C GLU A 191 -6.87 9.11 12.12
N ARG A 192 -6.47 8.82 10.89
CA ARG A 192 -5.71 9.72 10.03
C ARG A 192 -6.40 11.06 9.80
N PHE A 193 -7.69 11.03 9.47
CA PHE A 193 -8.45 12.24 9.19
C PHE A 193 -8.64 13.08 10.45
N TRP A 194 -8.81 12.43 11.61
CA TRP A 194 -8.80 13.12 12.90
C TRP A 194 -7.49 13.87 13.14
N GLY A 195 -6.36 13.20 12.92
CA GLY A 195 -5.04 13.83 13.06
C GLY A 195 -4.87 15.01 12.11
N GLN A 196 -5.25 14.85 10.84
CA GLN A 196 -5.18 15.93 9.85
C GLN A 196 -6.09 17.11 10.19
N LEU A 197 -7.29 16.85 10.72
CA LEU A 197 -8.21 17.88 11.20
C LEU A 197 -7.64 18.64 12.40
N MET A 198 -7.01 17.94 13.34
CA MET A 198 -6.31 18.57 14.46
C MET A 198 -5.21 19.52 13.97
N VAL A 199 -4.41 19.12 12.97
CA VAL A 199 -3.37 19.97 12.39
C VAL A 199 -3.95 21.20 11.71
N ALA A 200 -5.01 21.03 10.91
CA ALA A 200 -5.68 22.14 10.22
C ALA A 200 -6.18 23.19 11.23
N LEU A 201 -6.91 22.74 12.27
CA LEU A 201 -7.42 23.62 13.33
C LEU A 201 -6.29 24.31 14.10
N TYR A 202 -5.19 23.61 14.38
CA TYR A 202 -4.04 24.20 15.06
C TYR A 202 -3.36 25.28 14.21
N GLN A 203 -3.21 25.07 12.89
CA GLN A 203 -2.67 26.07 11.94
C GLN A 203 -3.53 27.35 11.90
N ASP A 204 -4.84 27.22 12.04
CA ASP A 204 -5.79 28.34 12.13
C ASP A 204 -5.81 29.03 13.52
N GLY A 205 -4.93 28.62 14.44
CA GLY A 205 -4.90 29.14 15.82
C GLY A 205 -6.00 28.61 16.73
N ARG A 206 -6.78 27.62 16.28
CA ARG A 206 -7.92 27.02 16.99
C ARG A 206 -7.48 25.82 17.84
N GLN A 207 -6.48 26.02 18.70
CA GLN A 207 -5.85 24.95 19.49
C GLN A 207 -6.84 24.19 20.38
N ALA A 208 -7.77 24.89 21.05
CA ALA A 208 -8.77 24.27 21.90
C ALA A 208 -9.65 23.29 21.11
N GLU A 209 -10.08 23.70 19.92
CA GLU A 209 -10.89 22.85 19.04
C GLU A 209 -10.12 21.64 18.51
N ALA A 210 -8.83 21.79 18.20
CA ALA A 210 -7.98 20.66 17.84
C ALA A 210 -7.94 19.60 18.95
N LEU A 211 -7.80 20.01 20.22
CA LEU A 211 -7.84 19.08 21.35
C LEU A 211 -9.23 18.47 21.57
N ASP A 212 -10.30 19.21 21.28
CA ASP A 212 -11.66 18.66 21.30
C ASP A 212 -11.86 17.57 20.24
N ARG A 213 -11.29 17.71 19.05
CA ARG A 213 -11.35 16.65 18.01
C ARG A 213 -10.64 15.38 18.44
N PHE A 214 -9.53 15.48 19.17
CA PHE A 214 -8.89 14.31 19.75
C PHE A 214 -9.79 13.59 20.77
N ARG A 215 -10.45 14.34 21.66
CA ARG A 215 -11.40 13.77 22.64
C ARG A 215 -12.57 13.09 21.95
N GLN A 216 -13.09 13.70 20.88
CA GLN A 216 -14.15 13.11 20.07
C GLN A 216 -13.69 11.81 19.41
N ALA A 217 -12.51 11.82 18.76
CA ALA A 217 -11.93 10.62 18.15
C ALA A 217 -11.77 9.48 19.17
N ARG A 218 -11.21 9.77 20.35
CA ARG A 218 -11.08 8.80 21.44
C ARG A 218 -12.41 8.15 21.82
N ARG A 219 -13.46 8.97 21.98
CA ARG A 219 -14.80 8.46 22.32
C ARG A 219 -15.33 7.55 21.21
N VAL A 220 -15.25 7.99 19.96
CA VAL A 220 -15.77 7.25 18.80
C VAL A 220 -15.04 5.92 18.60
N LEU A 221 -13.70 5.91 18.68
CA LEU A 221 -12.90 4.68 18.56
C LEU A 221 -13.21 3.68 19.68
N ALA A 222 -13.41 4.16 20.91
CA ALA A 222 -13.78 3.33 22.03
C ALA A 222 -15.21 2.76 21.87
N GLU A 223 -16.16 3.57 21.40
CA GLU A 223 -17.56 3.17 21.22
C GLU A 223 -17.76 2.22 20.04
N GLU A 224 -17.13 2.48 18.89
CA GLU A 224 -17.38 1.74 17.64
C GLU A 224 -16.43 0.55 17.42
N ALA A 225 -15.19 0.63 17.91
CA ALA A 225 -14.17 -0.39 17.69
C ALA A 225 -13.60 -0.99 18.99
N GLY A 226 -13.92 -0.43 20.16
CA GLY A 226 -13.42 -0.92 21.45
C GLY A 226 -11.92 -0.70 21.63
N VAL A 227 -11.33 0.27 20.92
CA VAL A 227 -9.89 0.54 20.93
C VAL A 227 -9.58 1.96 21.37
N ASP A 228 -8.41 2.15 21.98
CA ASP A 228 -7.85 3.47 22.24
C ASP A 228 -7.22 4.08 20.98
N PRO A 229 -7.09 5.43 20.91
CA PRO A 229 -6.34 6.10 19.85
C PRO A 229 -4.94 5.52 19.63
N GLY A 230 -4.52 5.39 18.38
CA GLY A 230 -3.20 4.95 17.98
C GLY A 230 -2.07 5.89 18.44
N PRO A 231 -0.81 5.45 18.34
CA PRO A 231 0.35 6.21 18.81
C PRO A 231 0.48 7.59 18.16
N ALA A 232 0.21 7.69 16.85
CA ALA A 232 0.32 8.96 16.10
C ALA A 232 -0.67 10.01 16.56
N LEU A 233 -1.93 9.61 16.81
CA LEU A 233 -2.96 10.53 17.27
C LEU A 233 -2.67 11.01 18.70
N ARG A 234 -2.17 10.12 19.57
CA ARG A 234 -1.68 10.46 20.91
C ARG A 234 -0.44 11.36 20.89
N GLU A 235 0.47 11.15 19.95
CA GLU A 235 1.64 12.02 19.78
C GLU A 235 1.23 13.42 19.33
N LEU A 236 0.22 13.50 18.46
CA LEU A 236 -0.31 14.77 18.01
C LEU A 236 -0.98 15.55 19.16
N GLU A 237 -1.78 14.88 20.00
CA GLU A 237 -2.33 15.48 21.22
C GLU A 237 -1.21 16.08 22.09
N ARG A 238 -0.15 15.30 22.36
CA ARG A 238 1.00 15.76 23.15
C ARG A 238 1.71 16.95 22.50
N ALA A 239 1.90 16.94 21.18
CA ALA A 239 2.53 18.03 20.44
C ALA A 239 1.69 19.31 20.52
N VAL A 240 0.36 19.20 20.40
CA VAL A 240 -0.57 20.33 20.52
C VAL A 240 -0.57 20.89 21.95
N LEU A 241 -0.61 20.04 22.98
CA LEU A 241 -0.53 20.47 24.39
C LEU A 241 0.80 21.16 24.72
N ALA A 242 1.90 20.74 24.08
CA ALA A 242 3.22 21.32 24.25
C ALA A 242 3.46 22.58 23.41
N HIS A 243 2.45 23.08 22.69
CA HIS A 243 2.59 24.19 21.73
C HIS A 243 3.72 23.98 20.71
N ALA A 244 3.89 22.74 20.23
CA ALA A 244 4.91 22.43 19.26
C ALA A 244 4.70 23.22 17.95
N GLY A 245 5.79 23.51 17.24
CA GLY A 245 5.71 24.18 15.95
C GLY A 245 5.00 23.33 14.89
N THR A 246 4.31 23.98 13.96
CA THR A 246 3.51 23.34 12.89
C THR A 246 4.28 22.28 12.10
N ALA A 247 5.59 22.47 11.88
CA ALA A 247 6.43 21.49 11.19
C ALA A 247 6.47 20.12 11.90
N THR A 248 6.48 20.12 13.24
CA THR A 248 6.44 18.88 14.04
C THR A 248 5.09 18.17 13.86
N LEU A 249 3.99 18.92 13.93
CA LEU A 249 2.64 18.39 13.76
C LEU A 249 2.44 17.80 12.36
N LEU A 250 2.89 18.52 11.32
CA LEU A 250 2.83 18.07 9.93
C LEU A 250 3.60 16.76 9.71
N ARG A 251 4.73 16.57 10.39
CA ARG A 251 5.50 15.32 10.31
C ARG A 251 4.72 14.14 10.89
N VAL A 252 4.08 14.32 12.05
CA VAL A 252 3.23 13.28 12.67
C VAL A 252 2.00 12.99 11.80
N ALA A 253 1.45 14.02 11.15
CA ALA A 253 0.31 13.96 10.24
C ALA A 253 0.66 13.74 8.75
N ALA A 254 1.89 13.35 8.38
CA ALA A 254 2.30 12.97 7.00
C ALA A 254 2.15 11.45 6.69
N PRO A 255 1.61 11.04 5.52
CA PRO A 255 1.30 9.64 5.20
C PRO A 255 2.55 8.77 5.39
N GLY A 256 2.39 7.59 6.00
CA GLY A 256 3.52 6.72 6.32
C GLY A 256 4.34 7.10 7.56
N ALA A 257 4.02 8.20 8.26
CA ALA A 257 4.64 8.52 9.55
C ALA A 257 4.17 7.59 10.70
N ALA A 258 3.11 6.80 10.46
CA ALA A 258 2.66 5.75 11.36
C ALA A 258 2.28 4.48 10.56
N GLY A 259 3.16 3.49 10.59
CA GLY A 259 2.79 2.06 10.47
C GLY A 259 2.20 1.55 9.16
N SER A 260 2.82 1.80 8.00
CA SER A 260 2.42 1.13 6.74
C SER A 260 3.55 0.79 5.77
N GLY A 261 4.80 0.72 6.22
CA GLY A 261 5.81 -0.04 5.48
C GLY A 261 5.93 -1.40 6.13
N GLN A 262 5.73 -2.48 5.36
CA GLN A 262 6.10 -3.81 5.82
C GLN A 262 7.53 -3.71 6.39
N PRO A 263 7.79 -4.17 7.62
CA PRO A 263 9.11 -4.09 8.22
C PRO A 263 10.15 -4.61 7.23
N ALA A 264 11.21 -3.85 7.00
CA ALA A 264 12.22 -4.19 6.00
C ALA A 264 13.61 -4.01 6.60
N LEU A 265 14.51 -4.94 6.28
CA LEU A 265 15.92 -4.79 6.54
C LEU A 265 16.55 -3.88 5.50
N THR A 266 17.29 -2.89 5.97
CA THR A 266 18.09 -1.99 5.14
C THR A 266 19.55 -2.13 5.49
N TRP A 267 20.43 -2.13 4.49
CA TRP A 267 21.87 -2.20 4.70
C TRP A 267 22.62 -1.52 3.55
N VAL A 268 23.90 -1.25 3.75
CA VAL A 268 24.80 -0.76 2.70
C VAL A 268 25.60 -1.94 2.18
N ASP A 269 25.63 -2.14 0.86
CA ASP A 269 26.42 -3.20 0.24
C ASP A 269 27.91 -2.82 0.12
N GLY A 270 28.75 -3.79 -0.28
CA GLY A 270 30.20 -3.61 -0.40
C GLY A 270 30.67 -2.58 -1.45
N VAL A 271 29.75 -1.96 -2.19
CA VAL A 271 30.04 -0.84 -3.11
C VAL A 271 29.39 0.47 -2.65
N GLY A 272 28.97 0.53 -1.38
CA GLY A 272 28.41 1.74 -0.76
C GLY A 272 26.97 2.04 -1.15
N ARG A 273 26.26 1.10 -1.80
CA ARG A 273 24.87 1.31 -2.20
C ARG A 273 23.92 0.79 -1.13
N ALA A 274 22.94 1.59 -0.81
CA ALA A 274 21.89 1.17 0.09
C ALA A 274 20.98 0.12 -0.59
N ARG A 275 20.55 -0.86 0.20
CA ARG A 275 19.71 -2.00 -0.17
C ARG A 275 18.59 -2.15 0.84
N LEU A 276 17.49 -2.72 0.36
CA LEU A 276 16.30 -2.98 1.16
C LEU A 276 15.78 -4.38 0.83
N ARG A 277 15.32 -5.09 1.86
CA ARG A 277 14.62 -6.37 1.75
C ARG A 277 13.51 -6.42 2.79
N GLU A 278 12.29 -6.65 2.34
CA GLU A 278 11.14 -6.82 3.22
C GLU A 278 11.34 -8.05 4.14
N LEU A 279 10.94 -7.92 5.40
CA LEU A 279 10.88 -9.04 6.33
C LEU A 279 9.76 -10.00 5.90
N PRO A 280 9.98 -11.32 6.04
CA PRO A 280 8.98 -12.30 5.63
C PRO A 280 7.72 -12.15 6.48
N THR A 281 6.55 -12.28 5.83
CA THR A 281 5.25 -12.47 6.49
C THR A 281 4.85 -13.95 6.57
N LEU A 282 5.55 -14.80 5.82
CA LEU A 282 5.50 -16.25 5.92
C LEU A 282 6.86 -16.81 5.48
N GLY A 283 7.26 -17.97 6.02
CA GLY A 283 8.45 -18.69 5.59
C GLY A 283 9.72 -18.18 6.28
N ARG A 284 10.85 -18.33 5.60
CA ARG A 284 12.17 -18.04 6.15
C ARG A 284 12.98 -17.20 5.16
N LEU A 285 13.66 -16.20 5.69
CA LEU A 285 14.67 -15.40 5.00
C LEU A 285 16.04 -15.78 5.55
N VAL A 286 17.02 -16.04 4.67
CA VAL A 286 18.40 -16.36 5.07
C VAL A 286 19.35 -15.21 4.75
N ILE A 287 20.15 -14.83 5.75
CA ILE A 287 21.25 -13.88 5.63
C ILE A 287 22.56 -14.66 5.63
N GLY A 288 23.41 -14.42 4.64
CA GLY A 288 24.67 -15.15 4.55
C GLY A 288 25.57 -14.68 3.42
N ARG A 289 26.79 -15.22 3.41
CA ARG A 289 27.77 -14.92 2.36
C ARG A 289 27.52 -15.73 1.09
N ASP A 290 26.73 -16.80 1.17
CA ASP A 290 26.42 -17.62 0.00
C ASP A 290 25.62 -16.85 -1.06
N ALA A 291 25.79 -17.27 -2.31
CA ALA A 291 25.07 -16.73 -3.44
C ALA A 291 23.57 -17.02 -3.40
N SER A 292 23.18 -18.13 -2.77
CA SER A 292 21.80 -18.58 -2.64
C SER A 292 21.04 -17.95 -1.47
N ALA A 293 21.70 -17.17 -0.62
CA ALA A 293 21.04 -16.48 0.50
C ALA A 293 20.11 -15.36 -0.03
N ASP A 294 18.98 -15.15 0.64
CA ASP A 294 18.04 -14.07 0.33
C ASP A 294 18.69 -12.69 0.47
N ILE A 295 19.56 -12.54 1.47
CA ILE A 295 20.44 -11.39 1.66
C ILE A 295 21.89 -11.87 1.57
N ALA A 296 22.47 -11.71 0.38
CA ALA A 296 23.83 -12.17 0.06
C ALA A 296 24.90 -11.12 0.39
N LEU A 297 25.57 -11.26 1.53
CA LEU A 297 26.64 -10.37 2.01
C LEU A 297 28.02 -10.82 1.53
N ARG A 298 28.18 -10.94 0.21
CA ARG A 298 29.37 -11.57 -0.42
C ARG A 298 30.70 -10.86 -0.12
N HIS A 299 30.63 -9.57 0.19
CA HIS A 299 31.78 -8.71 0.42
C HIS A 299 32.33 -8.81 1.85
N ASP A 300 31.54 -9.36 2.78
CA ASP A 300 31.88 -9.43 4.19
C ASP A 300 32.49 -10.80 4.53
N GLY A 301 33.81 -10.83 4.70
CA GLY A 301 34.56 -12.06 5.01
C GLY A 301 34.26 -12.63 6.40
N ALA A 302 33.73 -11.82 7.31
CA ALA A 302 33.33 -12.24 8.66
C ALA A 302 31.95 -12.94 8.68
N VAL A 303 31.22 -12.92 7.55
CA VAL A 303 29.91 -13.58 7.41
C VAL A 303 30.07 -15.05 6.96
N SER A 304 29.50 -15.96 7.76
CA SER A 304 29.27 -17.37 7.43
C SER A 304 28.43 -17.56 6.15
N ARG A 305 28.52 -18.74 5.51
CA ARG A 305 27.76 -19.03 4.28
C ARG A 305 26.25 -18.89 4.48
N GLU A 306 25.73 -19.52 5.54
CA GLU A 306 24.45 -19.22 6.16
C GLU A 306 24.77 -18.69 7.56
N HIS A 307 24.36 -17.46 7.88
CA HIS A 307 24.79 -16.77 9.09
C HIS A 307 23.64 -16.60 10.07
N ALA A 308 22.54 -16.00 9.62
CA ALA A 308 21.35 -15.75 10.41
C ALA A 308 20.10 -16.06 9.60
N GLY A 309 19.03 -16.45 10.29
CA GLY A 309 17.73 -16.72 9.69
C GLY A 309 16.67 -15.84 10.33
N ILE A 310 15.71 -15.39 9.53
CA ILE A 310 14.50 -14.74 10.03
C ILE A 310 13.31 -15.59 9.64
N THR A 311 12.59 -16.07 10.65
CA THR A 311 11.36 -16.85 10.51
C THR A 311 10.18 -16.07 11.05
N VAL A 312 8.96 -16.48 10.71
CA VAL A 312 7.74 -15.88 11.27
C VAL A 312 7.18 -16.80 12.34
N GLU A 313 7.14 -16.32 13.59
CA GLU A 313 6.57 -17.03 14.73
C GLU A 313 5.42 -16.20 15.31
N ALA A 314 4.24 -16.81 15.45
CA ALA A 314 3.03 -16.13 15.92
C ALA A 314 2.65 -14.84 15.14
N GLY A 315 3.13 -14.68 13.91
CA GLY A 315 2.91 -13.51 13.07
C GLY A 315 4.03 -12.47 13.10
N ASP A 316 5.03 -12.64 13.98
CA ASP A 316 6.15 -11.72 14.15
C ASP A 316 7.45 -12.28 13.55
N PRO A 317 8.30 -11.44 12.94
CA PRO A 317 9.60 -11.87 12.46
C PRO A 317 10.57 -12.09 13.63
N VAL A 318 11.17 -13.28 13.69
CA VAL A 318 12.11 -13.70 14.73
C VAL A 318 13.47 -14.00 14.12
N LEU A 319 14.50 -13.33 14.62
CA LEU A 319 15.90 -13.51 14.27
C LEU A 319 16.49 -14.72 15.01
N THR A 320 17.27 -15.53 14.29
CA THR A 320 17.99 -16.69 14.82
C THR A 320 19.41 -16.74 14.26
N ASP A 321 20.38 -17.13 15.11
CA ASP A 321 21.74 -17.44 14.66
C ASP A 321 21.78 -18.88 14.11
N LEU A 322 22.31 -19.06 12.90
CA LEU A 322 22.36 -20.36 12.23
C LEU A 322 23.65 -21.13 12.49
N GLY A 323 24.24 -20.96 13.68
CA GLY A 323 25.55 -21.51 14.03
C GLY A 323 26.69 -20.73 13.36
N SER A 324 26.58 -19.41 13.34
CA SER A 324 27.57 -18.56 12.68
C SER A 324 28.91 -18.57 13.43
N ARG A 325 30.02 -18.39 12.69
CA ARG A 325 31.37 -18.44 13.28
C ARG A 325 31.62 -17.30 14.27
N ASN A 326 31.15 -16.11 13.93
CA ASN A 326 31.41 -14.88 14.68
C ASN A 326 30.22 -14.45 15.56
N GLY A 327 29.10 -15.18 15.50
CA GLY A 327 27.85 -14.82 16.15
C GLY A 327 27.07 -13.73 15.42
N THR A 328 25.75 -13.79 15.60
CA THR A 328 24.81 -12.73 15.22
C THR A 328 24.58 -11.82 16.43
N PHE A 329 24.47 -10.52 16.19
CA PHE A 329 24.23 -9.53 17.25
C PHE A 329 22.95 -8.75 16.98
N HIS A 330 22.16 -8.51 18.02
CA HIS A 330 20.96 -7.68 18.02
C HIS A 330 21.17 -6.51 18.97
N ASN A 331 21.03 -5.28 18.48
CA ASN A 331 21.22 -4.04 19.23
C ASN A 331 22.55 -3.96 20.02
N GLY A 332 23.62 -4.55 19.46
CA GLY A 332 24.97 -4.58 20.05
C GLY A 332 25.26 -5.79 20.92
N GLU A 333 24.24 -6.57 21.31
CA GLU A 333 24.39 -7.76 22.14
C GLU A 333 24.37 -9.05 21.31
N ARG A 334 25.19 -10.03 21.69
CA ARG A 334 25.24 -11.32 20.98
C ARG A 334 24.01 -12.14 21.32
N ILE A 335 23.26 -12.58 20.32
CA ILE A 335 22.08 -13.42 20.55
C ILE A 335 22.51 -14.84 20.95
N THR A 336 21.80 -15.42 21.91
CA THR A 336 21.99 -16.80 22.39
C THR A 336 20.79 -17.70 22.10
N GLY A 337 19.70 -17.10 21.61
CA GLY A 337 18.45 -17.76 21.20
C GLY A 337 17.65 -16.87 20.26
N PRO A 338 16.43 -17.29 19.88
CA PRO A 338 15.56 -16.51 19.00
C PRO A 338 15.18 -15.15 19.61
N VAL A 339 15.18 -14.09 18.80
CA VAL A 339 14.85 -12.72 19.24
C VAL A 339 13.84 -12.09 18.27
N PRO A 340 12.70 -11.56 18.74
CA PRO A 340 11.74 -10.87 17.89
C PRO A 340 12.35 -9.57 17.33
N LEU A 341 12.04 -9.25 16.08
CA LEU A 341 12.50 -8.05 15.41
C LEU A 341 11.40 -7.02 15.30
N VAL A 342 11.70 -5.78 15.68
CA VAL A 342 10.81 -4.63 15.52
C VAL A 342 11.50 -3.49 14.76
N PRO A 343 10.75 -2.63 14.08
CA PRO A 343 11.30 -1.41 13.47
C PRO A 343 12.11 -0.58 14.47
N GLY A 344 13.34 -0.23 14.10
CA GLY A 344 14.34 0.42 14.95
C GLY A 344 15.49 -0.48 15.36
N ASP A 345 15.32 -1.81 15.27
CA ASP A 345 16.36 -2.76 15.65
C ASP A 345 17.54 -2.79 14.67
N LEU A 346 18.72 -3.07 15.22
CA LEU A 346 19.96 -3.29 14.48
C LEU A 346 20.40 -4.75 14.59
N VAL A 347 20.61 -5.38 13.43
CA VAL A 347 21.15 -6.73 13.31
C VAL A 347 22.55 -6.64 12.70
N ARG A 348 23.56 -7.12 13.42
CA ARG A 348 24.94 -7.17 12.90
C ARG A 348 25.37 -8.60 12.62
N CYS A 349 25.76 -8.83 11.37
CA CYS A 349 26.31 -10.08 10.86
C CYS A 349 27.71 -9.78 10.29
N GLY A 350 28.76 -10.25 10.95
CA GLY A 350 30.13 -9.83 10.60
C GLY A 350 30.34 -8.33 10.84
N ASP A 351 30.83 -7.63 9.82
CA ASP A 351 31.03 -6.18 9.81
C ASP A 351 29.81 -5.42 9.25
N THR A 352 28.87 -6.13 8.64
CA THR A 352 27.65 -5.55 8.07
C THR A 352 26.57 -5.37 9.14
N VAL A 353 26.04 -4.14 9.22
CA VAL A 353 24.87 -3.80 10.04
C VAL A 353 23.64 -3.65 9.15
N LEU A 354 22.57 -4.34 9.51
CA LEU A 354 21.25 -4.25 8.90
C LEU A 354 20.30 -3.57 9.89
N ALA A 355 19.54 -2.57 9.45
CA ALA A 355 18.55 -1.88 10.26
C ALA A 355 17.13 -2.31 9.87
N VAL A 356 16.31 -2.67 10.85
CA VAL A 356 14.88 -2.93 10.65
C VAL A 356 14.15 -1.59 10.57
N THR A 357 13.46 -1.34 9.47
CA THR A 357 12.79 -0.07 9.16
C THR A 357 11.33 -0.31 8.79
N ASN A 358 10.48 0.71 8.90
CA ASN A 358 9.09 0.66 8.41
C ASN A 358 9.02 0.86 6.89
N GLY A 359 9.65 -0.02 6.10
CA GLY A 359 9.56 -0.05 4.62
C GLY A 359 9.98 1.24 3.88
N GLY A 360 10.70 2.14 4.54
CA GLY A 360 11.12 3.44 4.00
C GLY A 360 12.55 3.43 3.45
N ALA A 361 12.95 4.55 2.84
CA ALA A 361 14.31 4.73 2.30
C ALA A 361 15.37 4.38 3.37
N PRO A 362 16.47 3.72 2.96
CA PRO A 362 17.49 3.22 3.88
C PRO A 362 18.07 4.35 4.74
N VAL A 363 18.13 4.10 6.05
CA VAL A 363 18.77 5.00 7.02
C VAL A 363 20.24 5.13 6.62
N SER A 364 20.74 6.35 6.44
CA SER A 364 22.17 6.59 6.24
C SER A 364 22.96 5.93 7.37
N ALA A 365 23.97 5.15 7.00
CA ALA A 365 24.83 4.40 7.90
C ALA A 365 25.22 5.25 9.12
N VAL A 366 24.95 4.71 10.31
CA VAL A 366 25.41 5.28 11.57
C VAL A 366 26.93 5.17 11.59
N ASP A 367 27.61 6.30 11.47
CA ASP A 367 28.99 6.45 11.91
C ASP A 367 29.06 6.07 13.39
N GLY A 368 29.81 5.01 13.69
CA GLY A 368 29.89 4.42 15.02
C GLY A 368 31.20 3.68 15.23
N THR A 369 32.30 4.34 14.87
CA THR A 369 33.65 3.97 15.34
C THR A 369 33.62 3.77 16.84
N THR A 370 33.88 2.56 17.33
CA THR A 370 34.50 2.40 18.64
C THR A 370 35.64 1.40 18.51
N ARG A 371 36.83 1.95 18.24
CA ARG A 371 38.07 1.34 18.69
C ARG A 371 38.09 1.45 20.21
N SER A 372 38.22 0.32 20.89
CA SER A 372 39.21 0.10 21.94
C SER A 372 39.38 -1.39 22.18
#